data_AF-A0A2D5K2Z6-F1
#
_entry.id   AF-A0A2D5K2Z6-F1
#
_cell.length_a   1.000
_cell.length_b   1.000
_cell.length_c   1.000
_cell.angle_alpha   90.00
_cell.angle_beta   90.00
_cell.angle_gamma   90.00
#
_symmetry.space_group_name_H-M   'P 1'
#
loop_
_entity.id
_entity.type
_entity.pdbx_description
1 polymer ?
#
loop_
_entity_poly.entity_id
_entity_poly.type
_entity_poly.pdbx_seq_one_letter_code
_entity_poly.pdbx_strand_id
1 'polypeptide(L)'
;MSIESRIIYTKTDEAPALATYSLLPIIKMFSKHANIDIGIRDISLAGRIISSFPESLRDKQKINDDLSVLGELVKNSDSNIIKLPNISASIPQLKSAITELQSQGFNIPSYPEKINNQKEKEIQKKYQKILGSAVNPVLREGNSDRRVASAVKNYAKNNPHTMGDWNSDSKTSVAHMDDGDFFSSEKSKLLKKSDKLKIILKDVNGKISTLKESVETDSNEIIDAAKIDVNQLISFFKQEFNVAKNQNVLLSLHLKATMMKVSDPIIFGHAV
;
A
#
# COMPACT_ATOMS: atom_id res chain seq x y z
N MET A 1 -10.30 -21.88 -25.88
CA MET A 1 -10.26 -20.58 -25.20
C MET A 1 -8.94 -19.95 -25.56
N SER A 2 -8.95 -18.82 -26.27
CA SER A 2 -7.74 -18.17 -26.76
C SER A 2 -6.86 -17.78 -25.57
N ILE A 3 -5.60 -18.17 -25.62
CA ILE A 3 -4.59 -17.87 -24.61
C ILE A 3 -4.58 -16.35 -24.42
N GLU A 4 -5.18 -15.86 -23.32
CA GLU A 4 -4.94 -14.49 -22.85
C GLU A 4 -3.42 -14.29 -22.80
N SER A 5 -2.94 -13.14 -23.26
CA SER A 5 -1.53 -12.84 -23.51
C SER A 5 -0.58 -13.52 -22.51
N ARG A 6 0.46 -14.18 -23.03
CA ARG A 6 1.37 -15.03 -22.24
C ARG A 6 2.16 -14.27 -21.17
N ILE A 7 2.30 -12.95 -21.31
CA ILE A 7 2.84 -12.06 -20.28
C ILE A 7 1.94 -10.84 -20.18
N ILE A 8 1.60 -10.43 -18.95
CA ILE A 8 0.88 -9.19 -18.68
C ILE A 8 1.85 -8.11 -18.20
N TYR A 9 1.84 -6.97 -18.87
CA TYR A 9 2.62 -5.79 -18.50
C TYR A 9 1.71 -4.76 -17.84
N THR A 10 2.02 -4.34 -16.62
CA THR A 10 1.17 -3.37 -15.91
C THR A 10 1.39 -1.96 -16.43
N LYS A 11 0.33 -1.28 -16.87
CA LYS A 11 0.33 0.18 -17.04
C LYS A 11 0.08 0.81 -15.67
N THR A 12 0.97 1.69 -15.25
CA THR A 12 0.97 2.29 -13.92
C THR A 12 0.93 3.82 -14.01
N ASP A 13 1.69 4.52 -13.17
CA ASP A 13 1.59 5.97 -12.95
C ASP A 13 2.94 6.65 -13.21
N GLU A 14 2.92 7.98 -13.38
CA GLU A 14 4.11 8.86 -13.35
C GLU A 14 5.26 8.39 -14.26
N ALA A 15 6.50 8.35 -13.76
CA ALA A 15 7.67 8.03 -14.55
C ALA A 15 7.65 6.60 -15.14
N PRO A 16 7.29 5.53 -14.40
CA PRO A 16 7.12 4.19 -14.98
C PRO A 16 6.09 4.14 -16.12
N ALA A 17 4.99 4.90 -16.02
CA ALA A 17 4.01 4.98 -17.10
C ALA A 17 4.65 5.59 -18.36
N LEU A 18 5.34 6.73 -18.23
CA LEU A 18 6.05 7.36 -19.36
C LEU A 18 7.10 6.43 -19.98
N ALA A 19 7.90 5.76 -19.17
CA ALA A 19 8.89 4.79 -19.64
C ALA A 19 8.23 3.62 -20.40
N THR A 20 7.04 3.18 -19.96
CA THR A 20 6.27 2.12 -20.63
C THR A 20 5.88 2.52 -22.05
N TYR A 21 5.50 3.77 -22.31
CA TYR A 21 5.17 4.24 -23.66
C TYR A 21 6.35 4.11 -24.65
N SER A 22 7.58 4.23 -24.15
CA SER A 22 8.79 4.06 -24.97
C SER A 22 9.23 2.60 -25.08
N LEU A 23 9.29 1.88 -23.96
CA LEU A 23 9.91 0.56 -23.89
C LEU A 23 8.98 -0.58 -24.33
N LEU A 24 7.68 -0.49 -24.04
CA LEU A 24 6.74 -1.59 -24.31
C LEU A 24 6.60 -1.94 -25.79
N PRO A 25 6.55 -0.97 -26.75
CA PRO A 25 6.57 -1.30 -28.17
C PRO A 25 7.80 -2.13 -28.58
N ILE A 26 8.97 -1.83 -28.01
CA ILE A 26 10.21 -2.57 -28.25
C ILE A 26 10.07 -4.00 -27.70
N ILE A 27 9.63 -4.15 -26.45
CA ILE A 27 9.41 -5.48 -25.85
C ILE A 27 8.47 -6.33 -26.71
N LYS A 28 7.34 -5.77 -27.15
CA LYS A 28 6.36 -6.44 -28.02
C LYS A 28 6.95 -6.92 -29.34
N MET A 29 7.77 -6.07 -29.98
CA MET A 29 8.44 -6.40 -31.24
C MET A 29 9.40 -7.59 -31.07
N PHE A 30 10.23 -7.60 -30.02
CA PHE A 30 11.16 -8.69 -29.77
C PHE A 30 10.43 -9.97 -29.34
N SER A 31 9.44 -9.89 -28.45
CA SER A 31 8.71 -11.05 -27.93
C SER A 31 7.91 -11.79 -29.00
N LYS A 32 7.45 -11.09 -30.05
CA LYS A 32 6.72 -11.67 -31.18
C LYS A 32 7.52 -12.77 -31.88
N HIS A 33 8.84 -12.65 -31.97
CA HIS A 33 9.70 -13.66 -32.60
C HIS A 33 9.72 -14.99 -31.84
N ALA A 34 9.37 -14.97 -30.54
CA ALA A 34 9.22 -16.15 -29.70
C ALA A 34 7.75 -16.59 -29.56
N ASN A 35 6.82 -16.04 -30.34
CA ASN A 35 5.36 -16.26 -30.22
C ASN A 35 4.84 -15.94 -28.80
N ILE A 36 5.40 -14.90 -28.16
CA ILE A 36 4.97 -14.41 -26.85
C ILE A 36 4.20 -13.11 -27.04
N ASP A 37 2.90 -13.15 -26.76
CA ASP A 37 2.05 -11.97 -26.73
C ASP A 37 2.16 -11.24 -25.38
N ILE A 38 2.17 -9.91 -25.43
CA ILE A 38 2.28 -9.04 -24.25
C ILE A 38 0.99 -8.24 -24.10
N GLY A 39 0.19 -8.63 -23.11
CA GLY A 39 -1.04 -7.95 -22.72
C GLY A 39 -0.75 -6.75 -21.84
N ILE A 40 -1.71 -5.82 -21.77
CA ILE A 40 -1.65 -4.68 -20.85
C ILE A 40 -2.83 -4.76 -19.90
N ARG A 41 -2.59 -4.45 -18.63
CA ARG A 41 -3.61 -4.22 -17.62
C ARG A 41 -3.33 -2.89 -16.92
N ASP A 42 -4.33 -2.02 -16.86
CA ASP A 42 -4.23 -0.68 -16.29
C ASP A 42 -4.54 -0.72 -14.79
N ILE A 43 -3.50 -0.55 -13.98
CA ILE A 43 -3.60 -0.47 -12.51
C ILE A 43 -3.21 0.92 -12.00
N SER A 44 -3.18 1.92 -12.89
CA SER A 44 -2.96 3.32 -12.51
C SER A 44 -4.01 3.78 -11.48
N LEU A 45 -3.68 4.83 -10.74
CA LEU A 45 -4.63 5.46 -9.82
C LEU A 45 -5.90 5.90 -10.57
N ALA A 46 -5.75 6.55 -11.72
CA ALA A 46 -6.87 6.97 -12.55
C ALA A 46 -7.73 5.78 -13.01
N GLY A 47 -7.11 4.72 -13.53
CA GLY A 47 -7.81 3.52 -13.95
C GLY A 47 -8.63 2.87 -12.83
N ARG A 48 -8.02 2.70 -11.65
CA ARG A 48 -8.69 2.13 -10.47
C ARG A 48 -9.84 3.00 -9.95
N ILE A 49 -9.74 4.33 -10.08
CA ILE A 49 -10.84 5.25 -9.75
C ILE A 49 -11.98 5.05 -10.75
N ILE A 50 -11.71 5.11 -12.05
CA ILE A 50 -12.72 4.98 -13.11
C ILE A 50 -13.46 3.63 -12.99
N SER A 51 -12.75 2.52 -12.82
CA SER A 51 -13.35 1.18 -12.73
C SER A 51 -14.22 0.98 -11.47
N SER A 52 -14.05 1.81 -10.44
CA SER A 52 -14.81 1.72 -9.19
C SER A 52 -16.17 2.44 -9.23
N PHE A 53 -16.40 3.32 -10.22
CA PHE A 53 -17.64 4.10 -10.37
C PHE A 53 -18.31 3.95 -11.74
N PRO A 54 -18.46 2.72 -12.29
CA PRO A 54 -19.04 2.53 -13.62
C PRO A 54 -20.47 3.09 -13.72
N GLU A 55 -21.24 3.09 -12.63
CA GLU A 55 -22.59 3.65 -12.56
C GLU A 55 -22.64 5.17 -12.80
N SER A 56 -21.51 5.86 -12.61
CA SER A 56 -21.40 7.31 -12.77
C SER A 56 -20.85 7.70 -14.14
N LEU A 57 -20.62 6.74 -15.04
CA LEU A 57 -19.92 6.93 -16.30
C LEU A 57 -20.77 6.59 -17.52
N ARG A 58 -20.52 7.30 -18.63
CA ARG A 58 -21.04 6.93 -19.95
C ARG A 58 -20.38 5.65 -20.42
N ASP A 59 -21.04 4.88 -21.28
CA ASP A 59 -20.51 3.57 -21.72
C ASP A 59 -19.11 3.65 -22.35
N LYS A 60 -18.81 4.72 -23.09
CA LYS A 60 -17.48 4.94 -23.69
C LYS A 60 -16.37 5.29 -22.67
N GLN A 61 -16.74 5.70 -21.46
CA GLN A 61 -15.81 6.05 -20.37
C GLN A 61 -15.56 4.88 -19.43
N LYS A 62 -16.40 3.84 -19.47
CA LYS A 62 -16.24 2.66 -18.62
C LYS A 62 -15.02 1.88 -19.07
N ILE A 63 -14.25 1.40 -18.09
CA ILE A 63 -13.13 0.50 -18.29
C ILE A 63 -13.31 -0.71 -17.37
N ASN A 64 -12.60 -1.80 -17.69
CA ASN A 64 -12.61 -3.00 -16.85
C ASN A 64 -11.89 -2.75 -15.52
N ASP A 65 -12.29 -3.47 -14.48
CA ASP A 65 -11.53 -3.53 -13.23
C ASP A 65 -10.34 -4.49 -13.39
N ASP A 66 -9.29 -3.98 -14.04
CA ASP A 66 -8.09 -4.74 -14.36
C ASP A 66 -7.33 -5.23 -13.12
N LEU A 67 -7.45 -4.56 -11.96
CA LEU A 67 -6.84 -5.03 -10.72
C LEU A 67 -7.54 -6.30 -10.21
N SER A 68 -8.88 -6.32 -10.25
CA SER A 68 -9.65 -7.52 -9.90
C SER A 68 -9.36 -8.67 -10.87
N VAL A 69 -9.26 -8.39 -12.18
CA VAL A 69 -8.87 -9.39 -13.19
C VAL A 69 -7.48 -9.96 -12.89
N LEU A 70 -6.51 -9.11 -12.57
CA LEU A 70 -5.16 -9.56 -12.19
C LEU A 70 -5.16 -10.36 -10.89
N GLY A 71 -6.02 -10.02 -9.92
CA GLY A 71 -6.18 -10.75 -8.66
C GLY A 71 -6.68 -12.18 -8.84
N GLU A 72 -7.50 -12.44 -9.85
CA GLU A 72 -7.85 -13.81 -10.23
C GLU A 72 -6.73 -14.48 -11.04
N LEU A 73 -6.06 -13.72 -11.91
CA LEU A 73 -4.98 -14.26 -12.74
C LEU A 73 -3.81 -14.79 -11.91
N VAL A 74 -3.40 -14.10 -10.83
CA VAL A 74 -2.28 -14.54 -9.96
C VAL A 74 -2.51 -15.89 -9.27
N LYS A 75 -3.76 -16.38 -9.21
CA LYS A 75 -4.09 -17.69 -8.65
C LYS A 75 -3.89 -18.83 -9.66
N ASN A 76 -3.67 -18.50 -10.93
CA ASN A 76 -3.48 -19.46 -12.01
C ASN A 76 -1.99 -19.82 -12.18
N SER A 77 -1.67 -21.09 -12.39
CA SER A 77 -0.29 -21.58 -12.57
C SER A 77 0.45 -20.94 -13.75
N ASP A 78 -0.29 -20.54 -14.78
CA ASP A 78 0.25 -20.04 -16.03
C ASP A 78 0.38 -18.50 -16.03
N SER A 79 0.10 -17.87 -14.89
CA SER A 79 0.21 -16.43 -14.71
C SER A 79 1.65 -15.94 -14.85
N ASN A 80 1.85 -14.91 -15.67
CA ASN A 80 3.14 -14.24 -15.83
C ASN A 80 2.92 -12.73 -15.92
N ILE A 81 3.28 -12.02 -14.85
CA ILE A 81 3.01 -10.59 -14.70
C ILE A 81 4.30 -9.83 -14.47
N ILE A 82 4.57 -8.83 -15.32
CA ILE A 82 5.60 -7.83 -15.11
C ILE A 82 4.95 -6.61 -14.44
N LYS A 83 5.19 -6.49 -13.12
CA LYS A 83 4.63 -5.43 -12.28
C LYS A 83 5.62 -4.27 -12.13
N LEU A 84 5.26 -3.10 -12.64
CA LEU A 84 6.02 -1.85 -12.52
C LEU A 84 5.63 -1.09 -11.24
N PRO A 85 6.45 -0.17 -10.72
CA PRO A 85 6.05 0.69 -9.61
C PRO A 85 4.76 1.49 -9.93
N ASN A 86 3.91 1.69 -8.94
CA ASN A 86 2.63 2.39 -9.06
C ASN A 86 2.37 3.23 -7.79
N ILE A 87 1.45 4.19 -7.88
CA ILE A 87 1.07 5.04 -6.75
C ILE A 87 0.29 4.21 -5.72
N SER A 88 0.79 4.24 -4.47
CA SER A 88 -0.02 3.95 -3.28
C SER A 88 -0.61 5.26 -2.79
N ALA A 89 -1.87 5.55 -3.13
CA ALA A 89 -2.37 6.91 -3.08
C ALA A 89 -2.58 7.41 -1.64
N SER A 90 -1.99 8.58 -1.34
CA SER A 90 -2.41 9.43 -0.22
C SER A 90 -3.75 10.11 -0.51
N ILE A 91 -4.40 10.68 0.52
CA ILE A 91 -5.65 11.45 0.34
C ILE A 91 -5.45 12.65 -0.62
N PRO A 92 -4.38 13.47 -0.52
CA PRO A 92 -4.15 14.56 -1.47
C PRO A 92 -4.00 14.08 -2.92
N GLN A 93 -3.23 13.01 -3.16
CA GLN A 93 -3.08 12.43 -4.50
C GLN A 93 -4.41 11.90 -5.05
N LEU A 94 -5.22 11.24 -4.21
CA LEU A 94 -6.55 10.78 -4.61
C LEU A 94 -7.43 11.96 -5.03
N LYS A 95 -7.50 13.02 -4.22
CA LYS A 95 -8.30 14.22 -4.53
C LYS A 95 -7.83 14.87 -5.83
N SER A 96 -6.52 15.01 -6.03
CA SER A 96 -5.94 15.55 -7.26
C SER A 96 -6.36 14.74 -8.49
N ALA A 97 -6.25 13.40 -8.43
CA ALA A 97 -6.66 12.53 -9.52
C ALA A 97 -8.18 12.60 -9.80
N ILE A 98 -9.02 12.70 -8.77
CA ILE A 98 -10.46 12.89 -8.93
C ILE A 98 -10.75 14.22 -9.63
N THR A 99 -10.13 15.32 -9.19
CA THR A 99 -10.31 16.64 -9.80
C THR A 99 -9.87 16.65 -11.26
N GLU A 100 -8.74 16.01 -11.57
CA GLU A 100 -8.26 15.87 -12.95
C GLU A 100 -9.27 15.09 -13.81
N LEU A 101 -9.75 13.94 -13.35
CA LEU A 101 -10.77 13.14 -14.05
C LEU A 101 -12.07 13.91 -14.24
N GLN A 102 -12.53 14.65 -13.23
CA GLN A 102 -13.72 15.50 -13.32
C GLN A 102 -13.55 16.59 -14.38
N SER A 103 -12.36 17.22 -14.47
CA SER A 103 -12.05 18.21 -15.50
C SER A 103 -12.08 17.63 -16.92
N GLN A 104 -11.83 16.31 -17.06
CA GLN A 104 -11.91 15.57 -18.32
C GLN A 104 -13.34 15.05 -18.61
N GLY A 105 -14.34 15.42 -17.79
CA GLY A 105 -15.75 15.07 -18.01
C GLY A 105 -16.15 13.68 -17.49
N PHE A 106 -15.39 13.08 -16.58
CA PHE A 106 -15.82 11.91 -15.82
C PHE A 106 -16.67 12.36 -14.63
N ASN A 107 -17.95 11.97 -14.58
CA ASN A 107 -18.88 12.38 -13.52
C ASN A 107 -18.68 11.58 -12.21
N ILE A 108 -17.44 11.44 -11.77
CA ILE A 108 -17.05 10.64 -10.61
C ILE A 108 -17.26 11.48 -9.34
N PRO A 109 -17.85 10.93 -8.26
CA PRO A 109 -18.11 11.68 -7.04
C PRO A 109 -16.81 12.10 -6.34
N SER A 110 -16.79 13.31 -5.77
CA SER A 110 -15.68 13.79 -4.94
C SER A 110 -15.49 12.94 -3.67
N TYR A 111 -14.27 12.89 -3.15
CA TYR A 111 -13.98 12.19 -1.89
C TYR A 111 -14.63 12.92 -0.69
N PRO A 112 -15.51 12.26 0.10
CA PRO A 112 -16.17 12.89 1.24
C PRO A 112 -15.22 13.01 2.44
N GLU A 113 -14.99 14.24 2.89
CA GLU A 113 -14.18 14.51 4.10
C GLU A 113 -14.92 14.16 5.39
N LYS A 114 -16.24 14.36 5.40
CA LYS A 114 -17.14 14.00 6.49
C LYS A 114 -18.27 13.15 5.93
N ILE A 115 -18.69 12.14 6.70
CA ILE A 115 -19.78 11.24 6.31
C ILE A 115 -21.05 11.73 7.01
N ASN A 116 -21.96 12.32 6.25
CA ASN A 116 -23.23 12.84 6.76
C ASN A 116 -24.42 11.96 6.34
N ASN A 117 -24.26 11.12 5.32
CA ASN A 117 -25.32 10.26 4.81
C ASN A 117 -24.79 8.91 4.28
N GLN A 118 -25.72 7.99 4.01
CA GLN A 118 -25.41 6.65 3.54
C GLN A 118 -24.69 6.63 2.17
N LYS A 119 -25.04 7.56 1.27
CA LYS A 119 -24.40 7.67 -0.05
C LYS A 119 -22.92 8.05 0.06
N GLU A 120 -22.59 9.03 0.90
CA GLU A 120 -21.21 9.42 1.19
C GLU A 120 -20.41 8.27 1.82
N LYS A 121 -21.05 7.49 2.70
CA LYS A 121 -20.44 6.29 3.30
C LYS A 121 -20.07 5.25 2.24
N GLU A 122 -20.93 5.03 1.26
CA GLU A 122 -20.69 4.09 0.15
C GLU A 122 -19.58 4.57 -0.79
N ILE A 123 -19.59 5.87 -1.14
CA ILE A 123 -18.53 6.51 -1.93
C ILE A 123 -17.18 6.39 -1.20
N GLN A 124 -17.14 6.71 0.10
CA GLN A 124 -15.92 6.62 0.89
C GLN A 124 -15.41 5.18 0.94
N LYS A 125 -16.30 4.19 1.12
CA LYS A 125 -15.94 2.77 1.13
C LYS A 125 -15.29 2.32 -0.20
N LYS A 126 -15.78 2.81 -1.34
CA LYS A 126 -15.15 2.54 -2.65
C LYS A 126 -13.75 3.16 -2.71
N TYR A 127 -13.59 4.42 -2.32
CA TYR A 127 -12.27 5.07 -2.30
C TYR A 127 -11.28 4.46 -1.31
N GLN A 128 -11.74 3.94 -0.17
CA GLN A 128 -10.89 3.27 0.81
C GLN A 128 -10.22 2.00 0.26
N LYS A 129 -10.82 1.35 -0.74
CA LYS A 129 -10.21 0.22 -1.48
C LYS A 129 -9.12 0.68 -2.45
N ILE A 130 -9.15 1.94 -2.89
CA ILE A 130 -8.18 2.54 -3.83
C ILE A 130 -6.99 3.15 -3.08
N LEU A 131 -7.23 3.70 -1.88
CA LEU A 131 -6.24 4.38 -1.04
C LEU A 131 -5.15 3.45 -0.50
N GLY A 132 -3.94 4.02 -0.37
CA GLY A 132 -2.78 3.32 0.17
C GLY A 132 -2.28 2.20 -0.76
N SER A 133 -1.66 1.19 -0.17
CA SER A 133 -1.12 0.03 -0.89
C SER A 133 -2.24 -0.94 -1.32
N ALA A 134 -3.08 -0.54 -2.28
CA ALA A 134 -4.20 -1.34 -2.77
C ALA A 134 -3.79 -2.47 -3.74
N VAL A 135 -2.71 -2.28 -4.50
CA VAL A 135 -2.33 -3.22 -5.56
C VAL A 135 -1.52 -4.40 -5.03
N ASN A 136 -0.52 -4.16 -4.18
CA ASN A 136 0.38 -5.22 -3.71
C ASN A 136 -0.34 -6.37 -2.99
N PRO A 137 -1.32 -6.13 -2.09
CA PRO A 137 -2.03 -7.22 -1.42
C PRO A 137 -2.82 -8.11 -2.38
N VAL A 138 -3.21 -7.60 -3.56
CA VAL A 138 -3.95 -8.37 -4.57
C VAL A 138 -3.01 -9.20 -5.44
N LEU A 139 -1.80 -8.69 -5.73
CA LEU A 139 -0.89 -9.35 -6.69
C LEU A 139 0.14 -10.29 -6.03
N ARG A 140 0.32 -10.21 -4.71
CA ARG A 140 1.37 -10.97 -3.99
C ARG A 140 0.83 -12.26 -3.38
N GLU A 141 0.34 -13.14 -4.24
CA GLU A 141 -0.04 -14.51 -3.89
C GLU A 141 1.19 -15.43 -3.81
N GLY A 142 2.18 -15.02 -3.00
CA GLY A 142 3.45 -15.72 -2.87
C GLY A 142 4.48 -14.96 -2.03
N ASN A 143 5.62 -15.60 -1.78
CA ASN A 143 6.73 -15.02 -1.03
C ASN A 143 7.64 -14.16 -1.92
N SER A 144 8.61 -13.49 -1.30
CA SER A 144 9.50 -12.54 -1.98
C SER A 144 10.92 -13.10 -2.16
N ASP A 145 11.37 -13.31 -3.40
CA ASP A 145 12.81 -13.42 -3.74
C ASP A 145 13.31 -12.05 -4.22
N ARG A 146 14.10 -11.36 -3.39
CA ARG A 146 14.66 -10.04 -3.72
C ARG A 146 16.17 -10.06 -3.55
N ARG A 147 16.88 -9.87 -4.67
CA ARG A 147 18.34 -9.85 -4.74
C ARG A 147 18.85 -8.90 -5.81
N VAL A 148 20.09 -8.44 -5.67
CA VAL A 148 20.75 -7.60 -6.68
C VAL A 148 21.30 -8.50 -7.79
N ALA A 149 21.02 -8.17 -9.05
CA ALA A 149 21.57 -8.89 -10.19
C ALA A 149 23.10 -8.71 -10.28
N SER A 150 23.83 -9.77 -10.65
CA SER A 150 25.31 -9.76 -10.69
C SER A 150 25.88 -8.66 -11.59
N ALA A 151 25.24 -8.39 -12.73
CA ALA A 151 25.64 -7.31 -13.63
C ALA A 151 25.57 -5.93 -12.95
N VAL A 152 24.49 -5.66 -12.20
CA VAL A 152 24.33 -4.41 -11.43
C VAL A 152 25.39 -4.32 -10.32
N LYS A 153 25.65 -5.42 -9.61
CA LYS A 153 26.68 -5.44 -8.56
C LYS A 153 28.09 -5.19 -9.12
N ASN A 154 28.42 -5.78 -10.27
CA ASN A 154 29.72 -5.57 -10.93
C ASN A 154 29.85 -4.14 -11.44
N TYR A 155 28.78 -3.58 -12.03
CA TYR A 155 28.76 -2.18 -12.43
C TYR A 155 29.02 -1.24 -11.25
N ALA A 156 28.37 -1.46 -10.10
CA ALA A 156 28.57 -0.65 -8.91
C ALA A 156 29.98 -0.77 -8.30
N LYS A 157 30.67 -1.91 -8.47
CA LYS A 157 32.08 -2.06 -8.08
C LYS A 157 33.01 -1.23 -8.97
N ASN A 158 32.72 -1.20 -10.27
CA ASN A 158 33.53 -0.47 -11.25
C ASN A 158 33.19 1.03 -11.29
N ASN A 159 32.00 1.40 -10.82
CA ASN A 159 31.48 2.77 -10.78
C ASN A 159 30.90 3.03 -9.38
N PRO A 160 31.75 3.15 -8.35
CA PRO A 160 31.29 3.36 -6.99
C PRO A 160 30.51 4.67 -6.90
N HIS A 161 29.31 4.60 -6.32
CA HIS A 161 28.54 5.80 -5.98
C HIS A 161 29.12 6.46 -4.73
N THR A 162 28.83 7.74 -4.57
CA THR A 162 29.27 8.50 -3.40
C THR A 162 28.68 7.90 -2.12
N MET A 163 29.54 7.61 -1.17
CA MET A 163 29.19 7.24 0.20
C MET A 163 29.70 8.36 1.11
N GLY A 164 28.84 8.91 1.96
CA GLY A 164 29.26 9.92 2.93
C GLY A 164 30.20 9.31 3.97
N ASP A 165 31.22 10.06 4.36
CA ASP A 165 32.14 9.66 5.42
C ASP A 165 31.41 9.54 6.76
N TRP A 166 31.73 8.50 7.53
CA TRP A 166 31.23 8.32 8.89
C TRP A 166 32.26 8.77 9.90
N ASN A 167 31.87 9.71 10.76
CA ASN A 167 32.70 10.19 11.87
C ASN A 167 32.40 9.37 13.14
N SER A 168 33.43 8.98 13.89
CA SER A 168 33.29 8.31 15.19
C SER A 168 32.54 9.16 16.21
N ASP A 169 32.57 10.48 16.07
CA ASP A 169 31.88 11.43 16.94
C ASP A 169 30.43 11.71 16.49
N SER A 170 29.89 10.90 15.56
CA SER A 170 28.50 11.02 15.09
C SER A 170 27.52 10.85 16.25
N LYS A 171 26.65 11.85 16.42
CA LYS A 171 25.54 11.83 17.39
C LYS A 171 24.25 11.24 16.82
N THR A 172 24.26 10.73 15.59
CA THR A 172 23.08 10.11 14.99
C THR A 172 22.77 8.80 15.72
N SER A 173 21.56 8.72 16.29
CA SER A 173 21.03 7.52 16.94
C SER A 173 19.58 7.27 16.50
N VAL A 174 19.12 6.04 16.73
CA VAL A 174 17.70 5.70 16.65
C VAL A 174 17.16 5.71 18.07
N ALA A 175 16.09 6.48 18.30
CA ALA A 175 15.30 6.42 19.52
C ALA A 175 14.02 5.62 19.24
N HIS A 176 13.65 4.73 20.17
CA HIS A 176 12.42 3.95 20.13
C HIS A 176 11.84 3.81 21.55
N MET A 177 10.56 3.44 21.66
CA MET A 177 9.93 3.18 22.96
C MET A 177 10.54 1.93 23.61
N ASP A 178 10.66 1.94 24.94
CA ASP A 178 11.13 0.79 25.73
C ASP A 178 9.99 -0.14 26.19
N ASP A 179 8.78 0.40 26.33
CA ASP A 179 7.55 -0.33 26.66
C ASP A 179 6.31 0.44 26.15
N GLY A 180 5.13 -0.18 26.20
CA GLY A 180 3.87 0.40 25.78
C GLY A 180 3.70 0.47 24.26
N ASP A 181 4.56 -0.18 23.48
CA ASP A 181 4.49 -0.20 22.02
C ASP A 181 3.87 -1.50 21.49
N PHE A 182 3.82 -1.64 20.17
CA PHE A 182 3.31 -2.86 19.56
C PHE A 182 4.17 -4.08 19.89
N PHE A 183 5.50 -3.91 20.00
CA PHE A 183 6.42 -5.00 20.25
C PHE A 183 6.25 -5.55 21.67
N SER A 184 6.22 -4.69 22.70
CA SER A 184 6.14 -5.12 24.09
C SER A 184 4.76 -5.64 24.49
N SER A 185 3.70 -5.26 23.75
CA SER A 185 2.32 -5.64 24.06
C SER A 185 1.78 -6.82 23.23
N GLU A 186 2.54 -7.32 22.26
CA GLU A 186 2.10 -8.36 21.35
C GLU A 186 1.73 -9.65 22.09
N LYS A 187 0.61 -10.25 21.65
CA LYS A 187 0.22 -11.61 22.00
C LYS A 187 -0.07 -12.38 20.74
N SER A 188 0.54 -13.56 20.65
CA SER A 188 0.41 -14.47 19.50
C SER A 188 -0.29 -15.76 19.89
N LYS A 189 -1.04 -16.35 18.95
CA LYS A 189 -1.68 -17.65 19.13
C LYS A 189 -1.78 -18.43 17.81
N LEU A 190 -1.36 -19.69 17.84
CA LEU A 190 -1.65 -20.67 16.79
C LEU A 190 -3.06 -21.24 16.97
N LEU A 191 -3.89 -21.13 15.93
CA LEU A 191 -5.22 -21.71 15.87
C LEU A 191 -5.16 -23.09 15.23
N LYS A 192 -5.50 -24.15 15.98
CA LYS A 192 -5.39 -25.53 15.49
C LYS A 192 -6.48 -25.95 14.50
N LYS A 193 -7.51 -25.13 14.33
CA LYS A 193 -8.68 -25.40 13.48
C LYS A 193 -9.17 -24.07 12.93
N SER A 194 -9.78 -24.10 11.75
CA SER A 194 -10.48 -22.94 11.20
C SER A 194 -11.57 -22.48 12.17
N ASP A 195 -11.68 -21.17 12.34
CA ASP A 195 -12.64 -20.55 13.26
C ASP A 195 -13.06 -19.17 12.75
N LYS A 196 -14.14 -18.62 13.30
CA LYS A 196 -14.65 -17.29 13.00
C LYS A 196 -14.58 -16.43 14.26
N LEU A 197 -13.55 -15.60 14.33
CA LEU A 197 -13.29 -14.74 15.46
C LEU A 197 -14.08 -13.44 15.37
N LYS A 198 -14.35 -12.83 16.52
CA LYS A 198 -14.99 -11.52 16.66
C LYS A 198 -14.09 -10.63 17.52
N ILE A 199 -13.87 -9.39 17.08
CA ILE A 199 -13.10 -8.40 17.84
C ILE A 199 -14.09 -7.49 18.57
N ILE A 200 -14.07 -7.53 19.91
CA ILE A 200 -14.92 -6.72 20.76
C ILE A 200 -14.08 -5.84 21.69
N LEU A 201 -14.59 -4.66 22.02
CA LEU A 201 -14.09 -3.81 23.08
C LEU A 201 -15.09 -3.85 24.23
N LYS A 202 -14.63 -4.30 25.40
CA LYS A 202 -15.34 -4.16 26.67
C LYS A 202 -14.79 -2.92 27.37
N ASP A 203 -15.62 -1.90 27.56
CA ASP A 203 -15.20 -0.68 28.23
C ASP A 203 -15.10 -0.84 29.76
N VAL A 204 -14.64 0.21 30.44
CA VAL A 204 -14.47 0.24 31.91
C VAL A 204 -15.79 0.05 32.67
N ASN A 205 -16.93 0.33 32.05
CA ASN A 205 -18.27 0.17 32.62
C ASN A 205 -18.88 -1.20 32.27
N GLY A 206 -18.14 -2.06 31.56
CA GLY A 206 -18.60 -3.37 31.10
C GLY A 206 -19.45 -3.36 29.84
N LYS A 207 -19.67 -2.21 29.20
CA LYS A 207 -20.38 -2.13 27.91
C LYS A 207 -19.53 -2.78 26.83
N ILE A 208 -20.16 -3.65 26.06
CA ILE A 208 -19.51 -4.35 24.93
C ILE A 208 -19.84 -3.62 23.64
N SER A 209 -18.82 -3.33 22.86
CA SER A 209 -18.93 -2.80 21.50
C SER A 209 -18.20 -3.72 20.53
N THR A 210 -18.83 -4.06 19.40
CA THR A 210 -18.14 -4.81 18.35
C THR A 210 -17.25 -3.86 17.56
N LEU A 211 -15.96 -4.18 17.45
CA LEU A 211 -15.02 -3.51 16.54
C LEU A 211 -14.99 -4.19 15.17
N LYS A 212 -15.04 -5.53 15.14
CA LYS A 212 -15.13 -6.32 13.91
C LYS A 212 -15.96 -7.59 14.12
N GLU A 213 -17.03 -7.73 13.35
CA GLU A 213 -18.00 -8.84 13.49
C GLU A 213 -17.44 -10.20 13.08
N SER A 214 -16.51 -10.25 12.13
CA SER A 214 -15.97 -11.50 11.59
C SER A 214 -14.52 -11.34 11.15
N VAL A 215 -13.66 -12.21 11.68
CA VAL A 215 -12.32 -12.51 11.16
C VAL A 215 -12.30 -14.02 10.97
N GLU A 216 -12.41 -14.44 9.72
CA GLU A 216 -12.32 -15.85 9.36
C GLU A 216 -10.86 -16.25 9.43
N THR A 217 -10.60 -17.42 9.99
CA THR A 217 -9.26 -17.96 10.17
C THR A 217 -9.20 -19.41 9.73
N ASP A 218 -8.05 -19.81 9.22
CA ASP A 218 -7.77 -21.16 8.76
C ASP A 218 -7.11 -22.03 9.83
N SER A 219 -7.13 -23.34 9.59
CA SER A 219 -6.41 -24.29 10.41
C SER A 219 -4.90 -24.06 10.32
N ASN A 220 -4.26 -23.98 11.48
CA ASN A 220 -2.85 -23.63 11.68
C ASN A 220 -2.48 -22.19 11.32
N GLU A 221 -3.46 -21.28 11.28
CA GLU A 221 -3.18 -19.85 11.18
C GLU A 221 -2.64 -19.30 12.51
N ILE A 222 -1.67 -18.38 12.41
CA ILE A 222 -1.16 -17.61 13.54
C ILE A 222 -1.88 -16.27 13.55
N ILE A 223 -2.46 -15.91 14.69
CA ILE A 223 -3.07 -14.61 14.92
C ILE A 223 -2.26 -13.85 15.97
N ASP A 224 -2.07 -12.56 15.71
CA ASP A 224 -1.35 -11.65 16.60
C ASP A 224 -2.23 -10.45 16.94
N ALA A 225 -2.14 -9.99 18.19
CA ALA A 225 -2.80 -8.77 18.64
C ALA A 225 -1.83 -7.96 19.51
N ALA A 226 -1.70 -6.68 19.19
CA ALA A 226 -0.85 -5.73 19.90
C ALA A 226 -1.57 -4.38 20.03
N LYS A 227 -1.11 -3.53 20.93
CA LYS A 227 -1.61 -2.16 21.12
C LYS A 227 -0.46 -1.17 21.31
N ILE A 228 -0.74 0.10 21.11
CA ILE A 228 0.16 1.17 21.54
C ILE A 228 -0.52 1.97 22.66
N ASP A 229 0.21 2.23 23.73
CA ASP A 229 -0.24 3.11 24.81
C ASP A 229 0.05 4.56 24.43
N VAL A 230 -1.02 5.31 24.15
CA VAL A 230 -0.92 6.70 23.68
C VAL A 230 -0.25 7.61 24.71
N ASN A 231 -0.45 7.37 26.01
CA ASN A 231 0.17 8.21 27.04
C ASN A 231 1.68 7.98 27.10
N GLN A 232 2.11 6.72 26.96
CA GLN A 232 3.53 6.38 26.90
C GLN A 232 4.17 6.90 25.60
N LEU A 233 3.49 6.78 24.45
CA LEU A 233 3.94 7.34 23.17
C LEU A 233 4.17 8.85 23.25
N ILE A 234 3.21 9.61 23.81
CA ILE A 234 3.34 11.07 23.97
C ILE A 234 4.49 11.41 24.94
N SER A 235 4.65 10.64 26.01
CA SER A 235 5.74 10.85 26.97
C SER A 235 7.11 10.59 26.33
N PHE A 236 7.23 9.53 25.53
CA PHE A 236 8.40 9.21 24.72
C PHE A 236 8.73 10.35 23.76
N PHE A 237 7.77 10.84 22.96
CA PHE A 237 8.03 11.96 22.05
C PHE A 237 8.52 13.21 22.79
N LYS A 238 7.90 13.58 23.92
CA LYS A 238 8.34 14.73 24.72
C LYS A 238 9.77 14.56 25.24
N GLN A 239 10.12 13.37 25.70
CA GLN A 239 11.47 13.05 26.15
C GLN A 239 12.47 13.20 24.99
N GLU A 240 12.22 12.54 23.85
CA GLU A 240 13.15 12.55 22.73
C GLU A 240 13.28 13.92 22.07
N PHE A 241 12.23 14.75 22.10
CA PHE A 241 12.32 16.14 21.63
C PHE A 241 13.28 16.95 22.52
N ASN A 242 13.23 16.74 23.84
CA ASN A 242 14.17 17.36 24.77
C ASN A 242 15.59 16.82 24.61
N VAL A 243 15.76 15.50 24.41
CA VAL A 243 17.07 14.88 24.14
C VAL A 243 17.69 15.46 22.88
N ALA A 244 16.95 15.50 21.77
CA ALA A 244 17.43 16.05 20.50
C ALA A 244 17.84 17.52 20.64
N LYS A 245 17.03 18.32 21.36
CA LYS A 245 17.34 19.72 21.67
C LYS A 245 18.60 19.86 22.51
N ASN A 246 18.74 19.08 23.59
CA ASN A 246 19.89 19.14 24.49
C ASN A 246 21.20 18.68 23.82
N GLN A 247 21.11 17.69 22.92
CA GLN A 247 22.26 17.21 22.16
C GLN A 247 22.59 18.09 20.94
N ASN A 248 21.70 19.04 20.62
CA ASN A 248 21.74 19.91 19.45
C ASN A 248 21.82 19.11 18.14
N VAL A 249 20.90 18.16 17.96
CA VAL A 249 20.78 17.33 16.76
C VAL A 249 19.43 17.54 16.07
N LEU A 250 19.36 17.23 14.77
CA LEU A 250 18.11 17.27 14.04
C LEU A 250 17.17 16.16 14.51
N LEU A 251 15.96 16.55 14.89
CA LEU A 251 14.89 15.60 15.15
C LEU A 251 14.26 15.16 13.83
N SER A 252 14.12 13.86 13.64
CA SER A 252 13.44 13.28 12.48
C SER A 252 12.53 12.14 12.91
N LEU A 253 11.36 12.03 12.28
CA LEU A 253 10.38 10.98 12.54
C LEU A 253 10.23 10.09 11.29
N HIS A 254 10.53 8.81 11.45
CA HIS A 254 10.54 7.84 10.36
C HIS A 254 9.37 6.86 10.52
N LEU A 255 8.34 7.02 9.68
CA LEU A 255 7.12 6.20 9.68
C LEU A 255 6.79 5.72 8.27
N LYS A 256 5.76 4.87 8.14
CA LYS A 256 5.29 4.32 6.86
C LYS A 256 3.82 4.63 6.60
N ALA A 257 3.42 5.89 6.82
CA ALA A 257 2.04 6.40 6.81
C ALA A 257 1.16 5.94 5.64
N THR A 258 1.70 5.81 4.43
CA THR A 258 0.92 5.38 3.25
C THR A 258 0.62 3.88 3.23
N MET A 259 1.56 3.06 3.71
CA MET A 259 1.36 1.61 3.81
C MET A 259 0.52 1.28 5.04
N MET A 260 0.92 1.84 6.18
CA MET A 260 0.25 1.71 7.46
C MET A 260 -0.83 2.78 7.61
N LYS A 261 -1.80 2.78 6.68
CA LYS A 261 -2.79 3.87 6.47
C LYS A 261 -3.70 4.20 7.66
N VAL A 262 -3.66 3.39 8.72
CA VAL A 262 -4.47 3.58 9.93
C VAL A 262 -3.59 3.98 11.11
N SER A 263 -2.60 3.17 11.48
CA SER A 263 -1.76 3.39 12.67
C SER A 263 -0.87 4.62 12.54
N ASP A 264 -0.09 4.69 11.46
CA ASP A 264 1.02 5.64 11.35
C ASP A 264 0.56 7.09 11.20
N PRO A 265 -0.54 7.43 10.50
CA PRO A 265 -1.10 8.77 10.55
C PRO A 265 -1.53 9.22 11.96
N ILE A 266 -2.00 8.29 12.80
CA ILE A 266 -2.36 8.58 14.20
C ILE A 266 -1.08 8.82 15.03
N ILE A 267 -0.07 7.97 14.86
CA ILE A 267 1.24 8.13 15.52
C ILE A 267 1.88 9.46 15.12
N PHE A 268 1.87 9.79 13.83
CA PHE A 268 2.34 11.07 13.31
C PHE A 268 1.56 12.25 13.92
N GLY A 269 0.23 12.13 14.02
CA GLY A 269 -0.62 13.15 14.63
C GLY A 269 -0.35 13.39 16.12
N HIS A 270 0.23 12.43 16.85
CA HIS A 270 0.67 12.63 18.23
C HIS A 270 2.05 13.29 18.34
N ALA A 271 2.86 13.25 17.28
CA ALA A 271 4.17 13.90 17.23
C ALA A 271 4.09 15.39 16.85
N VAL A 272 3.04 15.78 16.11
CA VAL A 272 2.75 17.17 15.68
C VAL A 272 2.04 17.93 16.80
#